data_AF-A0A4Y2GHV9-F1
#
_entry.id   AF-A0A4Y2GHV9-F1
#
_cell.length_a   1.000
_cell.length_b   1.000
_cell.length_c   1.000
_cell.angle_alpha   90.00
_cell.angle_beta   90.00
_cell.angle_gamma   90.00
#
_symmetry.space_group_name_H-M   'P 1'
#
loop_
_entity.id
_entity.type
_entity.pdbx_description
1 polymer ?
#
loop_
_entity_poly.entity_id
_entity_poly.type
_entity_poly.pdbx_seq_one_letter_code
_entity_poly.pdbx_strand_id
1 'polypeptide(L)'
;MYINLAVKWFKENGAAFSQYVIFSDSLPSLLSLLNIKSKERLVIETLAILRTLKENQTDIFFTHVKGYCEILGNERADFLEKNVLNVPININVGITKYHWKRLSHQKLLGQWEEEYASSSKASLTKKFLFNGKILA
;
A
#
# COMPACT_ATOMS: atom_id res chain seq x y z
N MET A 1 -2.31 -5.32 -2.47
CA MET A 1 -2.62 -5.46 -1.02
C MET A 1 -1.82 -6.63 -0.47
N TYR A 2 -0.86 -6.40 0.43
CA TYR A 2 0.01 -7.46 0.97
C TYR A 2 -0.75 -8.55 1.73
N ILE A 3 -1.92 -8.21 2.29
CA ILE A 3 -2.81 -9.19 2.92
C ILE A 3 -3.19 -10.32 1.94
N ASN A 4 -3.41 -10.02 0.65
CA ASN A 4 -3.73 -11.03 -0.36
C ASN A 4 -2.59 -12.04 -0.55
N LEU A 5 -1.34 -11.59 -0.49
CA LEU A 5 -0.17 -12.47 -0.58
C LEU A 5 -0.08 -13.36 0.67
N ALA A 6 -0.32 -12.79 1.85
CA ALA A 6 -0.30 -13.55 3.10
C ALA A 6 -1.36 -14.66 3.13
N VAL A 7 -2.62 -14.38 2.77
CA VAL A 7 -3.66 -15.43 2.73
C VAL A 7 -3.44 -16.45 1.61
N LYS A 8 -2.86 -16.06 0.47
CA LYS A 8 -2.46 -17.03 -0.57
C LYS A 8 -1.43 -18.02 -0.05
N TRP A 9 -0.44 -17.53 0.70
CA TRP A 9 0.57 -18.38 1.31
C TRP A 9 -0.06 -19.44 2.22
N PHE A 10 -1.06 -19.09 3.05
CA PHE A 10 -1.80 -20.04 3.88
C PHE A 10 -2.54 -21.09 3.05
N LYS A 11 -3.15 -20.69 1.93
CA LYS A 11 -3.84 -21.62 1.04
C LYS A 11 -2.87 -22.62 0.39
N GLU A 12 -1.68 -22.18 0.01
CA GLU A 12 -0.69 -22.98 -0.72
C GLU A 12 0.11 -23.91 0.20
N ASN A 13 0.45 -23.45 1.40
CA ASN A 13 1.33 -24.20 2.33
C ASN A 13 0.55 -24.95 3.40
N GLY A 14 -0.77 -24.76 3.46
CA GLY A 14 -1.60 -25.27 4.52
C GLY A 14 -1.39 -24.53 5.83
N ALA A 15 -2.30 -24.80 6.76
CA ALA A 15 -2.29 -24.27 8.11
C ALA A 15 -1.86 -25.36 9.08
N ALA A 16 -0.80 -25.10 9.85
CA ALA A 16 -0.36 -25.97 10.94
C ALA A 16 -1.24 -25.82 12.20
N PHE A 17 -1.94 -24.70 12.33
CA PHE A 17 -2.80 -24.36 13.47
C PHE A 17 -4.21 -24.03 13.00
N SER A 18 -5.19 -24.15 13.89
CA SER A 18 -6.58 -23.79 13.58
C SER A 18 -6.83 -22.28 13.58
N GLN A 19 -5.94 -21.48 14.19
CA GLN A 19 -6.15 -20.05 14.37
C GLN A 19 -4.87 -19.26 14.14
N TYR A 20 -4.99 -18.15 13.41
CA TYR A 20 -3.90 -17.22 13.12
C TYR A 20 -4.33 -15.77 13.28
N VAL A 21 -3.37 -14.91 13.59
CA VAL A 21 -3.56 -13.45 13.62
C VAL A 21 -2.59 -12.81 12.63
N ILE A 22 -3.12 -12.02 11.70
CA ILE A 22 -2.36 -11.20 10.77
C ILE A 22 -2.37 -9.76 11.29
N PHE A 23 -1.19 -9.25 11.63
CA PHE A 23 -0.98 -7.86 11.97
C PHE A 23 -0.75 -7.04 10.69
N SER A 24 -1.46 -5.92 10.55
CA SER A 24 -1.27 -4.99 9.44
C SER A 24 -1.35 -3.55 9.93
N ASP A 25 -0.41 -2.72 9.50
CA ASP A 25 -0.42 -1.28 9.73
C ASP A 25 -1.25 -0.50 8.71
N SER A 26 -1.77 -1.18 7.70
CA SER A 26 -2.58 -0.59 6.66
C SER A 26 -4.06 -0.64 7.01
N LEU A 27 -4.53 0.35 7.77
CA LEU A 27 -5.96 0.51 8.07
C LEU A 27 -6.85 0.51 6.81
N PRO A 28 -6.48 1.17 5.68
CA PRO A 28 -7.29 1.10 4.45
C PRO A 28 -7.41 -0.31 3.88
N SER A 29 -6.34 -1.11 3.96
CA SER A 29 -6.36 -2.51 3.51
C SER A 29 -7.32 -3.34 4.36
N LEU A 30 -7.31 -3.16 5.68
CA LEU A 30 -8.24 -3.85 6.59
C LEU A 30 -9.70 -3.44 6.35
N LEU A 31 -9.96 -2.14 6.21
CA LEU A 31 -11.30 -1.63 5.93
C LEU A 31 -11.83 -2.12 4.57
N SER A 32 -10.94 -2.33 3.58
CA SER A 32 -11.34 -2.86 2.27
C SER A 32 -11.94 -4.27 2.36
N LEU A 33 -11.46 -5.09 3.31
CA LEU A 33 -11.95 -6.45 3.56
C LEU A 33 -13.32 -6.47 4.25
N LEU A 34 -13.64 -5.43 5.02
CA LEU A 34 -14.98 -5.30 5.62
C LEU A 34 -16.04 -4.94 4.58
N ASN A 35 -15.64 -4.41 3.42
CA ASN A 35 -16.56 -4.04 2.36
C ASN A 35 -16.89 -5.25 1.44
N ILE A 36 -17.91 -6.02 1.84
CA ILE A 36 -18.39 -7.20 1.10
C ILE A 36 -18.88 -6.85 -0.32
N LYS A 37 -19.24 -5.59 -0.59
CA LYS A 37 -19.70 -5.12 -1.91
C LYS A 37 -18.55 -4.59 -2.78
N SER A 38 -17.30 -4.76 -2.36
CA SER A 38 -16.14 -4.32 -3.14
C SER A 38 -16.12 -4.98 -4.53
N LYS A 39 -15.83 -4.17 -5.56
CA LYS A 39 -15.60 -4.65 -6.93
C LYS A 39 -14.12 -4.86 -7.22
N GLU A 40 -13.24 -4.61 -6.24
CA GLU A 40 -11.81 -4.77 -6.42
C GLU A 40 -11.44 -6.25 -6.47
N ARG A 41 -10.83 -6.68 -7.58
CA ARG A 41 -10.46 -8.08 -7.83
C ARG A 41 -9.66 -8.69 -6.67
N LEU A 42 -8.69 -7.96 -6.13
CA LEU A 42 -7.86 -8.44 -5.03
C LEU A 42 -8.65 -8.63 -3.73
N VAL A 43 -9.63 -7.76 -3.45
CA VAL A 43 -10.48 -7.89 -2.26
C VAL A 43 -11.38 -9.11 -2.40
N ILE A 44 -12.02 -9.27 -3.56
CA ILE A 44 -12.88 -10.43 -3.85
C ILE A 44 -12.08 -11.73 -3.73
N GLU A 45 -10.90 -11.79 -4.34
CA GLU A 45 -10.00 -12.95 -4.28
C GLU A 45 -9.56 -13.26 -2.85
N THR A 46 -9.20 -12.23 -2.07
CA THR A 46 -8.82 -12.38 -0.66
C THR A 46 -9.98 -12.95 0.16
N LEU A 47 -11.20 -12.41 -0.01
CA LEU A 47 -12.38 -12.89 0.70
C LEU A 47 -12.76 -14.32 0.32
N ALA A 48 -12.58 -14.71 -0.95
CA ALA A 48 -12.80 -16.08 -1.40
C ALA A 48 -11.83 -17.06 -0.72
N ILE A 49 -10.54 -16.71 -0.65
CA ILE A 49 -9.52 -17.52 0.04
C ILE A 49 -9.84 -17.65 1.53
N LEU A 50 -10.21 -16.54 2.19
CA LEU A 50 -10.58 -16.56 3.60
C LEU A 50 -11.77 -17.47 3.90
N ARG A 51 -12.78 -17.52 3.01
CA ARG A 51 -13.92 -18.44 3.14
C ARG A 51 -13.47 -19.89 3.06
N THR A 52 -12.65 -20.24 2.06
CA THR A 52 -12.11 -21.59 1.91
C THR A 52 -11.28 -22.01 3.13
N LEU A 53 -10.44 -21.11 3.66
CA LEU A 53 -9.66 -21.40 4.86
C LEU A 53 -10.56 -21.64 6.08
N LYS A 54 -11.63 -20.86 6.22
CA LYS A 54 -12.62 -21.05 7.28
C LYS A 54 -13.37 -22.38 7.17
N GLU A 55 -13.75 -22.78 5.95
CA GLU A 55 -14.35 -24.10 5.68
C GLU A 55 -13.40 -25.24 6.07
N ASN A 56 -12.09 -25.02 5.92
CA ASN A 56 -11.03 -25.93 6.35
C ASN A 56 -10.64 -25.78 7.83
N GLN A 57 -11.52 -25.20 8.68
CA GLN A 57 -11.28 -25.00 10.12
C GLN A 57 -10.02 -24.18 10.45
N THR A 58 -9.62 -23.29 9.53
CA THR A 58 -8.53 -22.34 9.73
C THR A 58 -9.10 -20.94 9.82
N ASP A 59 -9.16 -20.40 11.04
CA ASP A 59 -9.61 -19.03 11.28
C ASP A 59 -8.43 -18.05 11.21
N ILE A 60 -8.59 -17.00 10.41
CA ILE A 60 -7.61 -15.91 10.30
C ILE A 60 -8.25 -14.62 10.81
N PHE A 61 -7.68 -14.09 11.88
CA PHE A 61 -8.03 -12.80 12.45
C PHE A 61 -7.09 -11.72 11.95
N PHE A 62 -7.59 -10.50 11.88
CA PHE A 62 -6.80 -9.33 11.49
C PHE A 62 -6.74 -8.33 12.63
N THR A 63 -5.57 -7.76 12.87
CA THR A 63 -5.38 -6.71 13.87
C THR A 63 -4.61 -5.55 13.26
N HIS A 64 -5.16 -4.35 13.45
CA HIS A 64 -4.45 -3.14 13.08
C HIS A 64 -3.32 -2.88 14.08
N VAL A 65 -2.11 -2.67 13.57
CA VAL A 65 -0.97 -2.22 14.38
C VAL A 65 -0.57 -0.83 13.96
N LYS A 66 -0.07 -0.02 14.87
CA LYS A 66 0.45 1.29 14.51
C LYS A 66 1.80 1.10 13.81
N GLY A 67 1.98 1.69 12.63
CA GLY A 67 3.27 1.71 11.95
C GLY A 67 4.33 2.43 12.78
N TYR A 68 5.60 2.02 12.65
CA TYR A 68 6.74 2.60 13.38
C TYR A 68 6.55 2.61 14.91
N CYS A 69 6.15 1.48 15.49
CA CYS A 69 5.96 1.30 16.94
C CYS A 69 6.82 0.15 17.51
N GLU A 70 8.00 -0.11 16.93
CA GLU A 70 8.95 -1.12 17.44
C GLU A 70 8.41 -2.56 17.47
N ILE A 71 7.31 -2.82 16.74
CA ILE A 71 6.86 -4.18 16.49
C ILE A 71 7.82 -4.77 15.46
N LEU A 72 8.79 -5.55 15.95
CA LEU A 72 9.89 -6.12 15.17
C LEU A 72 9.41 -6.84 13.89
N GLY A 73 8.26 -7.51 13.94
CA GLY A 73 7.65 -8.14 12.76
C GLY A 73 7.19 -7.14 11.69
N ASN A 74 6.58 -6.03 12.08
CA ASN A 74 6.16 -4.97 11.16
C ASN A 74 7.36 -4.24 10.57
N GLU A 75 8.33 -3.89 11.41
CA GLU A 75 9.56 -3.21 10.96
C GLU A 75 10.37 -4.07 10.00
N ARG A 76 10.42 -5.39 10.24
CA ARG A 76 11.02 -6.33 9.30
C ARG A 76 10.26 -6.38 7.99
N ALA A 77 8.92 -6.35 8.00
CA ALA A 77 8.12 -6.28 6.78
C ALA A 77 8.40 -4.99 6.00
N ASP A 78 8.43 -3.83 6.67
CA ASP A 78 8.76 -2.53 6.08
C ASP A 78 10.18 -2.50 5.51
N PHE A 79 11.14 -3.08 6.24
CA PHE A 79 12.52 -3.22 5.77
C PHE A 79 12.58 -4.09 4.52
N LEU A 80 11.91 -5.24 4.51
CA LEU A 80 11.86 -6.11 3.34
C LEU A 80 11.22 -5.42 2.14
N GLU A 81 10.10 -4.70 2.32
CA GLU A 81 9.47 -3.94 1.24
C GLU A 81 10.43 -2.90 0.64
N LYS A 82 11.13 -2.14 1.48
CA LYS A 82 12.11 -1.13 1.04
C LYS A 82 13.25 -1.76 0.25
N ASN A 83 13.71 -2.95 0.62
CA ASN A 83 14.79 -3.65 -0.08
C ASN A 83 14.32 -4.37 -1.35
N VAL A 84 13.05 -4.80 -1.40
CA VAL A 84 12.44 -5.44 -2.57
C VAL A 84 12.22 -4.48 -3.74
N LEU A 85 12.16 -3.16 -3.50
CA LEU A 85 12.11 -2.16 -4.58
C LEU A 85 13.27 -2.28 -5.60
N ASN A 86 14.35 -3.00 -5.25
CA ASN A 86 15.49 -3.28 -6.14
C ASN A 86 15.34 -4.57 -6.98
N VAL A 87 14.25 -5.34 -6.81
CA VAL A 87 13.98 -6.58 -7.55
C VAL A 87 12.58 -6.49 -8.20
N PRO A 88 12.46 -6.60 -9.53
CA PRO A 88 11.17 -6.42 -10.19
C PRO A 88 10.23 -7.62 -9.91
N ILE A 89 9.31 -7.44 -8.96
CA ILE A 89 8.17 -8.36 -8.78
C ILE A 89 7.04 -7.89 -9.68
N ASN A 90 6.75 -8.66 -10.73
CA ASN A 90 5.69 -8.34 -11.69
C ASN A 90 4.32 -8.80 -11.16
N ILE A 91 3.72 -8.01 -10.27
CA ILE A 91 2.34 -8.23 -9.82
C ILE A 91 1.41 -7.48 -10.77
N ASN A 92 0.75 -8.20 -11.68
CA ASN A 92 -0.20 -7.60 -12.62
C ASN A 92 -1.51 -7.24 -11.89
N VAL A 93 -1.49 -6.12 -11.19
CA VAL A 93 -2.68 -5.52 -10.58
C VAL A 93 -3.14 -4.38 -11.47
N GLY A 94 -4.41 -4.40 -11.90
CA GLY A 94 -5.00 -3.24 -12.55
C GLY A 94 -4.86 -2.02 -11.64
N ILE A 95 -4.23 -0.96 -12.15
CA ILE A 95 -3.99 0.27 -11.38
C ILE A 95 -5.35 0.81 -10.93
N THR A 96 -5.55 0.91 -9.61
CA THR A 96 -6.81 1.45 -9.07
C THR A 96 -6.91 2.95 -9.36
N LYS A 97 -8.14 3.48 -9.40
CA LYS A 97 -8.39 4.90 -9.70
C LYS A 97 -7.59 5.85 -8.79
N TYR A 98 -7.41 5.48 -7.52
CA TYR A 98 -6.63 6.28 -6.56
C TYR A 98 -5.14 6.30 -6.91
N HIS A 99 -4.57 5.14 -7.24
CA HIS A 99 -3.18 5.05 -7.69
C HIS A 99 -2.96 5.83 -8.99
N TRP A 100 -3.89 5.74 -9.95
CA TRP A 100 -3.87 6.56 -11.17
C TRP A 100 -3.86 8.05 -10.85
N LYS A 101 -4.76 8.53 -9.98
CA LYS A 101 -4.81 9.95 -9.58
C LYS A 101 -3.48 10.41 -8.97
N ARG A 102 -2.87 9.59 -8.10
CA ARG A 102 -1.57 9.90 -7.49
C ARG A 102 -0.45 9.96 -8.52
N LEU A 103 -0.35 8.96 -9.40
CA LEU A 103 0.68 8.90 -10.45
C LEU A 103 0.52 10.04 -11.46
N SER A 104 -0.71 10.34 -11.87
CA SER A 104 -1.01 11.49 -12.73
C SER A 104 -0.62 12.81 -12.07
N HIS A 105 -0.92 12.97 -10.78
CA HIS A 105 -0.53 14.17 -10.04
C HIS A 105 0.99 14.31 -9.93
N GLN A 106 1.72 13.24 -9.61
CA GLN A 106 3.18 13.24 -9.56
C GLN A 106 3.80 13.61 -10.91
N LYS A 107 3.27 13.05 -12.00
CA LYS A 107 3.74 13.37 -13.35
C LYS A 107 3.47 14.83 -13.73
N LEU A 108 2.27 15.33 -13.42
CA LEU A 108 1.90 16.72 -13.67
C LEU A 108 2.78 17.68 -12.83
N LEU A 109 3.05 17.34 -11.57
CA LEU A 109 3.90 18.13 -10.69
C LEU A 109 5.34 18.21 -11.23
N GLY A 110 5.92 17.08 -11.66
CA GLY A 110 7.26 17.05 -12.24
C GLY A 110 7.36 17.86 -13.53
N GLN A 111 6.36 17.77 -14.41
CA GLN A 111 6.29 18.61 -15.61
C GLN A 111 6.20 20.10 -15.27
N TRP A 112 5.37 20.45 -14.28
CA TRP A 112 5.24 21.82 -13.81
C TRP A 112 6.55 22.35 -13.20
N GLU A 113 7.26 21.53 -12.41
CA GLU A 113 8.55 21.89 -11.81
C GLU A 113 9.63 22.10 -12.88
N GLU A 114 9.69 21.25 -13.91
CA GLU A 114 10.60 21.41 -15.05
C GLU A 114 10.31 22.67 -15.86
N GLU A 115 9.03 22.94 -16.16
CA GLU A 115 8.58 24.18 -16.83
C GLU A 115 8.90 25.41 -15.98
N TYR A 116 8.69 25.34 -14.66
CA TYR A 116 9.01 26.41 -13.73
C TYR A 116 10.53 26.67 -13.68
N ALA A 117 11.35 25.62 -13.62
CA ALA A 117 12.80 25.73 -13.62
C ALA A 117 13.34 26.36 -14.90
N SER A 118 12.83 25.92 -16.06
CA SER A 118 13.27 26.36 -17.40
C SER A 118 12.67 27.69 -17.87
N SER A 119 11.58 28.16 -17.27
CA SER A 119 10.90 29.39 -17.69
C SER A 119 11.64 30.67 -17.27
N SER A 120 11.82 31.58 -18.23
CA SER A 120 12.34 32.95 -18.04
C SER A 120 11.29 33.91 -17.42
N LYS A 121 10.00 33.52 -17.43
CA LYS A 121 8.88 34.33 -16.90
C LYS A 121 8.64 34.11 -15.40
N ALA A 122 9.26 33.09 -14.79
CA ALA A 122 9.12 32.79 -13.36
C ALA A 122 9.97 33.68 -12.44
N SER A 123 10.69 34.66 -12.98
CA SER A 123 11.68 35.48 -12.25
C SER A 123 11.11 36.27 -11.06
N LEU A 124 9.85 36.73 -11.16
CA LEU A 124 9.15 37.43 -10.07
C LEU A 124 8.77 36.48 -8.92
N THR A 125 8.21 35.31 -9.22
CA THR A 125 7.81 34.31 -8.22
C THR A 125 9.02 33.60 -7.59
N LYS A 126 10.09 33.37 -8.36
CA LYS A 126 11.37 32.84 -7.87
C LYS A 126 11.99 33.78 -6.83
N LYS A 127 11.96 35.10 -7.07
CA LYS A 127 12.45 36.09 -6.09
C LYS A 127 11.63 36.12 -4.79
N PHE A 128 10.32 35.95 -4.86
CA PHE A 128 9.48 35.92 -3.65
C PHE A 128 9.72 34.69 -2.77
N LEU A 129 9.94 33.51 -3.36
CA LEU A 129 10.18 32.27 -2.61
C LEU A 129 11.60 32.18 -2.01
N PHE A 130 12.60 32.76 -2.66
CA PHE A 130 13.99 32.74 -2.14
C PHE A 130 14.32 33.89 -1.20
N ASN A 131 13.62 35.05 -1.28
CA ASN A 131 13.85 36.18 -0.38
C ASN A 131 12.87 36.25 0.81
N GLY A 132 11.77 35.50 0.77
CA GLY A 132 10.84 35.36 1.89
C GLY A 132 11.14 34.10 2.67
N LYS A 133 11.94 34.20 3.75
CA LYS A 133 11.98 33.18 4.80
C LYS A 133 10.55 32.79 5.18
N ILE A 134 10.14 31.58 4.84
CA ILE A 134 9.08 30.87 5.56
C ILE A 134 9.70 29.54 6.00
N LEU A 135 10.41 29.63 7.12
CA LEU A 135 10.51 28.55 8.09
C LEU A 135 9.22 28.62 8.91
N ALA A 136 8.31 27.68 8.67
CA ALA A 136 7.36 27.09 9.63
C ALA A 136 6.33 26.25 8.86
#